data_AF-A0AAU7D492-F1
#
_entry.id   AF-A0AAU7D492-F1
#
_cell.length_a   1.000
_cell.length_b   1.000
_cell.length_c   1.000
_cell.angle_alpha   90.00
_cell.angle_beta   90.00
_cell.angle_gamma   90.00
#
_symmetry.space_group_name_H-M   'P 1'
#
loop_
_entity.id
_entity.type
_entity.pdbx_description
1 polymer ?
#
loop_
_entity_poly.entity_id
_entity_poly.type
_entity_poly.pdbx_seq_one_letter_code
_entity_poly.pdbx_strand_id
1 'polypeptide(L)'
;MNRKRRSGLMHCIVVLALVLAVGISHAQNTARINRVSFTGSVGQSKIGLTLLVNGAGVITGGHYFYAKDLKDIPLTAGTQSTGIVLFEPEGGQFALRFKGNGSEGGKPLDFHNSVGMEGRWMKNDSSYPVVLRMQQSSEGLANARWYEGVTSESDAAFEARVQCFYKAVLAGDRATAVRYIDFPLRVNQNGKGRTLRTAAEVSAQWDLIFTPACIDAFKQAMPHDMFVHNGQAMLGNGVAWFGAKGAQVINIP
;
A
#
# COMPACT_ATOMS: atom_id res chain seq x y z
N MET A 1 -79.32 -21.42 -46.50
CA MET A 1 -78.42 -21.59 -47.67
C MET A 1 -76.98 -21.53 -47.16
N ASN A 2 -76.32 -22.66 -46.88
CA ASN A 2 -75.39 -23.38 -47.78
C ASN A 2 -74.28 -22.45 -48.33
N ARG A 3 -72.97 -22.62 -48.09
CA ARG A 3 -72.15 -23.85 -48.08
C ARG A 3 -70.71 -23.60 -47.53
N LYS A 4 -70.23 -24.60 -46.74
CA LYS A 4 -68.92 -25.32 -46.83
C LYS A 4 -67.58 -24.57 -46.61
N ARG A 5 -66.82 -24.93 -45.55
CA ARG A 5 -65.68 -25.91 -45.47
C ARG A 5 -64.38 -25.34 -46.07
N ARG A 6 -63.16 -25.41 -45.50
CA ARG A 6 -62.38 -26.44 -44.75
C ARG A 6 -61.20 -25.67 -44.07
N SER A 7 -60.86 -25.93 -42.80
CA SER A 7 -59.85 -26.90 -42.31
C SER A 7 -58.45 -26.79 -42.92
N GLY A 8 -57.46 -26.57 -42.06
CA GLY A 8 -56.11 -27.13 -42.22
C GLY A 8 -54.97 -26.13 -42.02
N LEU A 9 -54.32 -26.19 -40.85
CA LEU A 9 -52.95 -26.71 -40.69
C LEU A 9 -52.18 -25.90 -39.63
N MET A 10 -52.02 -26.53 -38.46
CA MET A 10 -51.05 -26.16 -37.43
C MET A 10 -49.65 -26.04 -38.04
N HIS A 11 -49.00 -24.90 -37.82
CA HIS A 11 -47.55 -24.80 -37.84
C HIS A 11 -47.10 -24.27 -36.48
N CYS A 12 -46.75 -25.20 -35.58
CA CYS A 12 -45.94 -24.88 -34.41
C CYS A 12 -44.53 -24.56 -34.91
N ILE A 13 -44.21 -23.27 -35.05
CA ILE A 13 -42.85 -22.81 -35.22
C ILE A 13 -42.17 -22.93 -33.85
N VAL A 14 -41.38 -23.98 -33.65
CA VAL A 14 -40.42 -24.05 -32.54
C VAL A 14 -39.23 -23.20 -32.94
N VAL A 15 -39.17 -21.97 -32.40
CA VAL A 15 -37.96 -21.14 -32.48
C VAL A 15 -36.95 -21.71 -31.49
N LEU A 16 -35.97 -22.45 -31.99
CA LEU A 16 -34.82 -22.88 -31.22
C LEU A 16 -33.89 -21.66 -31.02
N ALA A 17 -34.08 -20.94 -29.91
CA ALA A 17 -33.18 -19.88 -29.50
C ALA A 17 -31.86 -20.50 -29.01
N LEU A 18 -30.84 -20.52 -29.87
CA LEU A 18 -29.47 -20.78 -29.45
C LEU A 18 -29.00 -19.59 -28.60
N VAL A 19 -29.09 -19.70 -27.28
CA VAL A 19 -28.41 -18.78 -26.36
C VAL A 19 -26.93 -19.13 -26.40
N LEU A 20 -26.16 -18.41 -27.23
CA LEU A 20 -24.71 -18.36 -27.09
C LEU A 20 -24.41 -17.70 -25.75
N ALA A 21 -24.18 -18.53 -24.72
CA ALA A 21 -23.54 -18.09 -23.51
C ALA A 21 -22.12 -17.64 -23.89
N VAL A 22 -21.95 -16.34 -24.14
CA VAL A 22 -20.63 -15.73 -24.20
C VAL A 22 -20.07 -15.88 -22.79
N GLY A 23 -19.28 -16.93 -22.59
CA GLY A 23 -18.47 -17.07 -21.39
C GLY A 23 -17.58 -15.83 -21.34
N ILE A 24 -17.89 -14.90 -20.44
CA ILE A 24 -16.96 -13.85 -20.05
C ILE A 24 -15.81 -14.61 -19.39
N SER A 25 -14.81 -14.96 -20.18
CA SER A 25 -13.53 -15.38 -19.65
C SER A 25 -13.02 -14.14 -18.90
N HIS A 26 -13.10 -14.16 -17.57
CA HIS A 26 -12.29 -13.29 -16.75
C HIS A 26 -10.84 -13.71 -17.02
N ALA A 27 -10.25 -13.14 -18.06
CA ALA A 27 -8.82 -13.21 -18.28
C ALA A 27 -8.20 -12.64 -17.01
N GLN A 28 -7.67 -13.52 -16.15
CA GLN A 28 -6.90 -13.11 -15.00
C GLN A 28 -5.74 -12.27 -15.57
N ASN A 29 -5.70 -10.99 -15.20
CA ASN A 29 -4.67 -10.09 -15.72
C ASN A 29 -3.32 -10.56 -15.16
N THR A 30 -2.55 -11.25 -15.99
CA THR A 30 -1.22 -11.76 -15.65
C THR A 30 -0.13 -10.69 -15.77
N ALA A 31 -0.50 -9.46 -16.15
CA ALA A 31 0.44 -8.36 -16.22
C ALA A 31 1.09 -8.16 -14.85
N ARG A 32 2.42 -8.13 -14.85
CA ARG A 32 3.20 -7.82 -13.67
C ARG A 32 3.48 -6.32 -13.59
N ILE A 33 3.43 -5.82 -12.37
CA ILE A 33 3.77 -4.45 -12.02
C ILE A 33 4.82 -4.48 -10.92
N ASN A 34 5.68 -3.49 -10.95
CA ASN A 34 6.57 -3.14 -9.87
C ASN A 34 5.93 -2.02 -9.04
N ARG A 35 5.72 -2.27 -7.75
CA ARG A 35 5.28 -1.30 -6.77
C ARG A 35 6.51 -0.65 -6.17
N VAL A 36 6.70 0.63 -6.43
CA VAL A 36 7.83 1.39 -5.90
C VAL A 36 7.28 2.39 -4.90
N SER A 37 7.67 2.26 -3.63
CA SER A 37 7.21 3.17 -2.58
C SER A 37 8.31 4.10 -2.09
N PHE A 38 7.86 5.27 -1.69
CA PHE A 38 8.66 6.41 -1.28
C PHE A 38 8.08 7.00 -0.01
N THR A 39 8.95 7.61 0.78
CA THR A 39 8.54 8.46 1.91
C THR A 39 9.28 9.78 1.84
N GLY A 40 8.68 10.84 2.33
CA GLY A 40 9.28 12.15 2.22
C GLY A 40 8.34 13.27 2.61
N SER A 41 8.43 14.42 1.94
CA SER A 41 7.59 15.57 2.23
C SER A 41 7.13 16.34 1.01
N VAL A 42 5.98 17.01 1.18
CA VAL A 42 5.51 18.13 0.38
C VAL A 42 5.51 19.35 1.31
N GLY A 43 6.44 20.28 1.10
CA GLY A 43 6.71 21.34 2.07
C GLY A 43 7.07 20.75 3.43
N GLN A 44 6.29 21.11 4.46
CA GLN A 44 6.46 20.61 5.84
C GLN A 44 5.64 19.35 6.13
N SER A 45 4.77 18.93 5.21
CA SER A 45 3.90 17.78 5.43
C SER A 45 4.57 16.49 4.99
N LYS A 46 4.67 15.52 5.91
CA LYS A 46 5.18 14.18 5.62
C LYS A 46 4.18 13.39 4.78
N ILE A 47 4.69 12.72 3.75
CA ILE A 47 3.90 11.89 2.84
C ILE A 47 4.53 10.52 2.61
N GLY A 48 3.68 9.54 2.29
CA GLY A 48 4.04 8.33 1.57
C GLY A 48 3.54 8.42 0.13
N LEU A 49 4.26 7.82 -0.80
CA LEU A 49 3.89 7.78 -2.22
C LEU A 49 4.24 6.42 -2.79
N THR A 50 3.31 5.82 -3.52
CA THR A 50 3.48 4.53 -4.18
C THR A 50 3.14 4.65 -5.66
N LEU A 51 4.05 4.18 -6.51
CA LEU A 51 3.86 4.12 -7.96
C LEU A 51 3.77 2.68 -8.43
N LEU A 52 2.86 2.44 -9.38
CA LEU A 52 2.73 1.19 -10.11
C LEU A 52 3.45 1.36 -11.45
N VAL A 53 4.50 0.58 -11.67
CA VAL A 53 5.37 0.69 -12.84
C VAL A 53 5.36 -0.63 -13.60
N ASN A 54 5.08 -0.63 -14.90
CA ASN A 54 5.10 -1.86 -15.69
C ASN A 54 6.54 -2.27 -16.08
N GLY A 55 6.69 -3.44 -16.71
CA GLY A 55 7.99 -3.95 -17.16
C GLY A 55 8.73 -3.06 -18.18
N ALA A 56 8.05 -2.10 -18.81
CA ALA A 56 8.67 -1.11 -19.70
C ALA A 56 9.10 0.17 -18.97
N GLY A 57 8.97 0.23 -17.64
CA GLY A 57 9.30 1.40 -16.83
C GLY A 57 8.24 2.51 -16.87
N VAL A 58 7.05 2.23 -17.41
CA VAL A 58 5.96 3.20 -17.51
C VAL A 58 5.12 3.17 -16.25
N ILE A 59 4.86 4.33 -15.67
CA ILE A 59 3.95 4.49 -14.53
C ILE A 59 2.51 4.29 -15.03
N THR A 60 1.85 3.25 -14.56
CA THR A 60 0.47 2.90 -14.93
C THR A 60 -0.57 3.37 -13.91
N GLY A 61 -0.10 3.88 -12.77
CA GLY A 61 -0.92 4.43 -11.70
C GLY A 61 -0.12 4.65 -10.43
N GLY A 62 -0.80 5.04 -9.38
CA GLY A 62 -0.22 5.21 -8.07
C GLY A 62 -1.10 6.07 -7.19
N HIS A 63 -0.59 6.38 -6.01
CA HIS A 63 -1.24 7.23 -5.03
C HIS A 63 -0.18 7.85 -4.13
N TYR A 64 -0.58 8.88 -3.41
CA TYR A 64 0.15 9.36 -2.25
C TYR A 64 -0.82 9.67 -1.12
N PHE A 65 -0.30 9.79 0.09
CA PHE A 65 -1.09 10.07 1.28
C PHE A 65 -0.29 10.92 2.25
N TYR A 66 -0.99 11.70 3.08
CA TYR A 66 -0.35 12.43 4.17
C TYR A 66 -0.25 11.55 5.40
N ALA A 67 0.88 11.63 6.11
CA ALA A 67 1.08 10.84 7.33
C ALA A 67 0.04 11.11 8.43
N LYS A 68 -0.63 12.27 8.38
CA LYS A 68 -1.64 12.69 9.36
C LYS A 68 -2.95 11.90 9.27
N ASP A 69 -3.36 11.50 8.06
CA ASP A 69 -4.68 10.92 7.79
C ASP A 69 -4.59 9.56 7.09
N LEU A 70 -3.45 9.26 6.44
CA LEU A 70 -3.20 8.01 5.72
C LEU A 70 -4.28 7.72 4.68
N LYS A 71 -4.81 8.78 4.09
CA LYS A 71 -5.84 8.67 3.06
C LYS A 71 -5.20 8.80 1.69
N ASP A 72 -5.45 7.81 0.84
CA ASP A 72 -5.00 7.82 -0.53
C ASP A 72 -5.59 8.97 -1.34
N ILE A 73 -4.70 9.64 -2.05
CA ILE A 73 -4.99 10.57 -3.13
C ILE A 73 -4.44 9.90 -4.39
N PRO A 74 -5.31 9.44 -5.30
CA PRO A 74 -4.87 8.71 -6.47
C PRO A 74 -4.08 9.63 -7.40
N LEU A 75 -3.14 9.05 -8.14
CA LEU A 75 -2.27 9.76 -9.05
C LEU A 75 -2.35 9.15 -10.46
N THR A 76 -2.41 10.02 -11.45
CA THR A 76 -2.23 9.64 -12.86
C THR A 76 -0.92 10.17 -13.39
N ALA A 77 -0.23 9.37 -14.19
CA ALA A 77 1.03 9.78 -14.80
C ALA A 77 0.78 10.66 -16.04
N GLY A 78 1.53 11.75 -16.13
CA GLY A 78 1.69 12.57 -17.33
C GLY A 78 2.95 12.20 -18.10
N THR A 79 3.06 12.71 -19.33
CA THR A 79 4.25 12.54 -20.16
C THR A 79 5.14 13.79 -20.07
N GLN A 80 6.40 13.64 -19.69
CA GLN A 80 7.45 14.65 -19.90
C GLN A 80 8.73 13.98 -20.39
N SER A 81 9.48 14.70 -21.23
CA SER A 81 10.71 14.20 -21.87
C SER A 81 11.89 14.00 -20.92
N THR A 82 11.86 14.59 -19.71
CA THR A 82 13.01 14.62 -18.78
C THR A 82 12.65 14.48 -17.30
N GLY A 83 11.41 14.11 -16.98
CA GLY A 83 10.94 14.02 -15.59
C GLY A 83 9.64 13.25 -15.43
N ILE A 84 9.23 13.04 -14.18
CA ILE A 84 7.98 12.39 -13.82
C ILE A 84 6.96 13.48 -13.49
N VAL A 85 5.83 13.46 -14.18
CA VAL A 85 4.68 14.31 -13.83
C VAL A 85 3.55 13.43 -13.33
N LEU A 86 3.00 13.78 -12.18
CA LEU A 86 1.84 13.08 -11.59
C LEU A 86 0.75 14.10 -11.32
N PHE A 87 -0.49 13.74 -11.63
CA PHE A 87 -1.66 14.59 -11.43
C PHE A 87 -2.60 14.02 -10.38
N GLU A 88 -3.06 14.88 -9.49
CA GLU A 88 -4.17 14.63 -8.61
C GLU A 88 -5.51 14.87 -9.33
N PRO A 89 -6.60 14.20 -8.91
CA PRO A 89 -7.94 14.45 -9.45
C PRO A 89 -8.39 15.90 -9.30
N GLU A 90 -7.95 16.58 -8.24
CA GLU A 90 -8.35 17.95 -7.92
C GLU A 90 -7.39 19.02 -8.50
N GLY A 91 -6.54 18.64 -9.46
CA GLY A 91 -5.68 19.59 -10.19
C GLY A 91 -4.33 19.91 -9.55
N GLY A 92 -3.96 19.23 -8.45
CA GLY A 92 -2.58 19.25 -7.96
C GLY A 92 -1.64 18.49 -8.90
N GLN A 93 -0.41 18.96 -9.04
CA GLN A 93 0.60 18.37 -9.93
C GLN A 93 1.93 18.22 -9.21
N PHE A 94 2.51 17.02 -9.28
CA PHE A 94 3.91 16.78 -8.99
C PHE A 94 4.73 16.92 -10.28
N ALA A 95 5.82 17.68 -10.22
CA ALA A 95 6.88 17.69 -11.22
C ALA A 95 8.17 17.22 -10.54
N LEU A 96 8.58 15.99 -10.81
CA LEU A 96 9.63 15.27 -10.11
C LEU A 96 10.76 14.87 -11.05
N ARG A 97 11.96 14.73 -10.49
CA ARG A 97 13.12 14.13 -11.14
C ARG A 97 13.72 13.10 -10.21
N PHE A 98 14.29 12.06 -10.78
CA PHE A 98 15.06 11.09 -10.01
C PHE A 98 16.27 11.74 -9.36
N LYS A 99 16.62 11.24 -8.17
CA LYS A 99 17.79 11.65 -7.40
C LYS A 99 18.74 10.46 -7.28
N GLY A 100 19.98 10.65 -7.70
CA GLY A 100 21.06 9.67 -7.53
C GLY A 100 21.84 9.88 -6.23
N ASN A 101 22.77 8.97 -5.97
CA ASN A 101 23.81 9.09 -4.93
C ASN A 101 25.21 9.34 -5.51
N GLY A 102 25.36 9.44 -6.83
CA GLY A 102 26.62 9.71 -7.52
C GLY A 102 27.36 8.45 -7.97
N SER A 103 26.85 7.25 -7.66
CA SER A 103 27.47 5.97 -8.04
C SER A 103 27.02 5.48 -9.43
N GLU A 104 26.19 6.25 -10.14
CA GLU A 104 25.52 5.80 -11.36
C GLU A 104 26.40 5.92 -12.61
N GLY A 105 27.61 6.47 -12.49
CA GLY A 105 28.59 6.54 -13.58
C GLY A 105 28.12 7.35 -14.78
N GLY A 106 27.31 8.39 -14.55
CA GLY A 106 26.75 9.24 -15.61
C GLY A 106 25.58 8.62 -16.38
N LYS A 107 25.11 7.43 -16.00
CA LYS A 107 23.92 6.84 -16.60
C LYS A 107 22.67 7.66 -16.25
N PRO A 108 21.70 7.78 -17.17
CA PRO A 108 20.39 8.35 -16.86
C PRO A 108 19.74 7.64 -15.67
N LEU A 109 19.09 8.42 -14.80
CA LEU A 109 18.45 7.87 -13.62
C LEU A 109 17.07 7.28 -13.93
N ASP A 110 16.74 6.19 -13.25
CA ASP A 110 15.47 5.49 -13.32
C ASP A 110 15.06 4.91 -11.95
N PHE A 111 14.02 4.06 -11.93
CA PHE A 111 13.57 3.40 -10.70
C PHE A 111 14.56 2.36 -10.13
N HIS A 112 15.56 1.92 -10.90
CA HIS A 112 16.52 0.89 -10.48
C HIS A 112 17.81 1.48 -9.89
N ASN A 113 18.25 2.64 -10.39
CA ASN A 113 19.52 3.24 -10.01
C ASN A 113 19.39 4.55 -9.22
N SER A 114 18.17 5.02 -8.90
CA SER A 114 17.94 6.20 -8.07
C SER A 114 17.77 5.86 -6.59
N VAL A 115 18.00 6.84 -5.73
CA VAL A 115 17.74 6.75 -4.28
C VAL A 115 16.43 7.44 -3.88
N GLY A 116 15.71 8.01 -4.84
CA GLY A 116 14.51 8.78 -4.58
C GLY A 116 14.19 9.77 -5.70
N MET A 117 13.35 10.74 -5.38
CA MET A 117 12.93 11.79 -6.28
C MET A 117 12.90 13.13 -5.56
N GLU A 118 13.08 14.22 -6.31
CA GLU A 118 12.90 15.57 -5.80
C GLU A 118 12.25 16.45 -6.86
N GLY A 119 11.61 17.53 -6.41
CA GLY A 119 10.93 18.44 -7.33
C GLY A 119 9.95 19.34 -6.61
N ARG A 120 8.78 19.55 -7.23
CA ARG A 120 7.75 20.46 -6.71
C ARG A 120 6.36 19.87 -6.85
N TRP A 121 5.53 20.17 -5.86
CA TRP A 121 4.09 20.06 -5.97
C TRP A 121 3.53 21.45 -6.29
N MET A 122 2.51 21.52 -7.13
CA MET A 122 1.90 22.76 -7.61
C MET A 122 0.38 22.60 -7.68
N LYS A 123 -0.37 23.60 -7.23
CA LYS A 123 -1.83 23.71 -7.42
C LYS A 123 -2.21 25.18 -7.36
N ASN A 124 -2.83 25.70 -8.41
CA ASN A 124 -3.06 27.15 -8.57
C ASN A 124 -1.75 27.93 -8.34
N ASP A 125 -1.77 28.97 -7.50
CA ASP A 125 -0.58 29.76 -7.15
C ASP A 125 0.30 29.12 -6.06
N SER A 126 -0.11 27.98 -5.49
CA SER A 126 0.66 27.29 -4.46
C SER A 126 1.73 26.41 -5.09
N SER A 127 2.95 26.48 -4.55
CA SER A 127 4.03 25.59 -4.96
C SER A 127 4.95 25.23 -3.79
N TYR A 128 5.11 23.93 -3.53
CA TYR A 128 5.90 23.41 -2.41
C TYR A 128 7.04 22.51 -2.88
N PRO A 129 8.21 22.54 -2.22
CA PRO A 129 9.27 21.59 -2.51
C PRO A 129 8.84 20.18 -2.17
N VAL A 130 9.30 19.22 -2.97
CA VAL A 130 9.07 17.78 -2.74
C VAL A 130 10.40 17.08 -2.65
N VAL A 131 10.58 16.28 -1.60
CA VAL A 131 11.72 15.40 -1.42
C VAL A 131 11.20 14.03 -1.05
N LEU A 132 11.57 13.02 -1.82
CA LEU A 132 11.13 11.63 -1.67
C LEU A 132 12.35 10.73 -1.62
N ARG A 133 12.38 9.81 -0.66
CA ARG A 133 13.35 8.74 -0.56
C ARG A 133 12.68 7.43 -0.91
N MET A 134 13.28 6.69 -1.83
CA MET A 134 12.84 5.34 -2.16
C MET A 134 12.98 4.45 -0.94
N GLN A 135 11.97 3.63 -0.66
CA GLN A 135 11.98 2.69 0.46
C GLN A 135 12.16 1.25 -0.04
N GLN A 136 11.27 0.82 -0.92
CA GLN A 136 11.16 -0.57 -1.35
C GLN A 136 10.60 -0.61 -2.77
N SER A 137 10.90 -1.71 -3.44
CA SER A 137 10.37 -2.07 -4.75
C SER A 137 9.93 -3.52 -4.68
N SER A 138 8.70 -3.83 -5.09
CA SER A 138 8.22 -5.20 -5.14
C SER A 138 7.48 -5.50 -6.43
N GLU A 139 7.85 -6.60 -7.09
CA GLU A 139 7.18 -7.07 -8.29
C GLU A 139 6.03 -8.02 -7.91
N GLY A 140 4.87 -7.84 -8.53
CA GLY A 140 3.70 -8.68 -8.30
C GLY A 140 2.69 -8.59 -9.44
N LEU A 141 1.61 -9.35 -9.34
CA LEU A 141 0.50 -9.26 -10.29
C LEU A 141 -0.21 -7.90 -10.13
N ALA A 142 -0.66 -7.32 -11.25
CA ALA A 142 -1.33 -6.03 -11.26
C ALA A 142 -2.56 -5.95 -10.33
N ASN A 143 -3.26 -7.08 -10.15
CA ASN A 143 -4.45 -7.20 -9.32
C ASN A 143 -4.19 -7.83 -7.93
N ALA A 144 -2.94 -8.11 -7.57
CA ALA A 144 -2.60 -8.62 -6.25
C ALA A 144 -3.00 -7.61 -5.17
N ARG A 145 -3.48 -8.07 -4.01
CA ARG A 145 -3.66 -7.17 -2.86
C ARG A 145 -2.32 -6.87 -2.22
N TRP A 146 -2.22 -5.79 -1.45
CA TRP A 146 -0.97 -5.42 -0.79
C TRP A 146 -0.56 -6.45 0.27
N TYR A 147 -1.52 -6.92 1.07
CA TYR A 147 -1.27 -7.81 2.21
C TYR A 147 -1.73 -9.25 1.97
N GLU A 148 -1.85 -9.68 0.71
CA GLU A 148 -2.34 -11.04 0.38
C GLU A 148 -1.49 -12.17 0.98
N GLY A 149 -0.18 -11.95 1.10
CA GLY A 149 0.74 -12.89 1.73
C GLY A 149 0.72 -12.87 3.27
N VAL A 150 0.00 -11.93 3.89
CA VAL A 150 -0.06 -11.74 5.35
C VAL A 150 -1.41 -12.16 5.92
N THR A 151 -2.51 -11.79 5.26
CA THR A 151 -3.87 -12.01 5.77
C THR A 151 -4.91 -12.23 4.67
N SER A 152 -5.99 -12.93 5.00
CA SER A 152 -7.19 -13.06 4.16
C SER A 152 -8.14 -11.88 4.25
N GLU A 153 -7.99 -11.00 5.24
CA GLU A 153 -8.77 -9.76 5.37
C GLU A 153 -8.43 -8.76 4.25
N SER A 154 -9.31 -7.78 4.03
CA SER A 154 -9.00 -6.67 3.12
C SER A 154 -7.81 -5.84 3.62
N ASP A 155 -7.11 -5.18 2.70
CA ASP A 155 -5.95 -4.34 3.04
C ASP A 155 -6.34 -3.22 4.01
N ALA A 156 -7.50 -2.59 3.79
CA ALA A 156 -8.03 -1.56 4.68
C ALA A 156 -8.33 -2.08 6.10
N ALA A 157 -8.86 -3.32 6.24
CA ALA A 157 -9.12 -3.90 7.55
C ALA A 157 -7.83 -4.25 8.28
N PHE A 158 -6.85 -4.79 7.56
CA PHE A 158 -5.52 -5.08 8.09
C PHE A 158 -4.85 -3.81 8.61
N GLU A 159 -4.79 -2.76 7.79
CA GLU A 159 -4.17 -1.50 8.17
C GLU A 159 -4.92 -0.78 9.28
N ALA A 160 -6.25 -0.84 9.30
CA ALA A 160 -7.03 -0.28 10.41
C ALA A 160 -6.63 -0.92 11.76
N ARG A 161 -6.39 -2.24 11.78
CA ARG A 161 -5.88 -2.93 12.98
C ARG A 161 -4.49 -2.42 13.37
N VAL A 162 -3.58 -2.31 12.41
CA VAL A 162 -2.22 -1.80 12.67
C VAL A 162 -2.26 -0.35 13.17
N GLN A 163 -3.12 0.48 12.59
CA GLN A 163 -3.34 1.87 13.00
C GLN A 163 -3.91 1.97 14.42
N CYS A 164 -4.80 1.07 14.83
CA CYS A 164 -5.30 1.04 16.21
C CYS A 164 -4.19 0.69 17.21
N PHE A 165 -3.34 -0.29 16.91
CA PHE A 165 -2.15 -0.58 17.72
C PHE A 165 -1.22 0.64 17.80
N TYR A 166 -0.88 1.21 16.64
CA TYR A 166 -0.01 2.38 16.51
C TYR A 166 -0.51 3.57 17.35
N LYS A 167 -1.80 3.92 17.22
CA LYS A 167 -2.42 5.02 17.97
C LYS A 167 -2.41 4.75 19.47
N ALA A 168 -2.72 3.53 19.90
CA ALA A 168 -2.70 3.14 21.30
C ALA A 168 -1.29 3.23 21.90
N VAL A 169 -0.26 2.78 21.18
CA VAL A 169 1.15 2.92 21.59
C VAL A 169 1.53 4.38 21.75
N LEU A 170 1.23 5.23 20.77
CA LEU A 170 1.55 6.66 20.84
C LEU A 170 0.80 7.40 21.95
N ALA A 171 -0.41 6.96 22.29
CA ALA A 171 -1.21 7.50 23.38
C ALA A 171 -0.79 6.96 24.77
N GLY A 172 0.09 5.96 24.83
CA GLY A 172 0.40 5.25 26.07
C GLY A 172 -0.76 4.39 26.60
N ASP A 173 -1.77 4.09 25.76
CA ASP A 173 -2.92 3.27 26.12
C ASP A 173 -2.55 1.78 26.07
N ARG A 174 -2.02 1.32 27.21
CA ARG A 174 -1.55 -0.06 27.39
C ARG A 174 -2.67 -1.06 27.15
N ALA A 175 -3.85 -0.79 27.69
CA ALA A 175 -5.00 -1.69 27.65
C ALA A 175 -5.50 -1.90 26.22
N THR A 176 -5.54 -0.85 25.41
CA THR A 176 -5.91 -0.96 24.00
C THR A 176 -4.81 -1.61 23.17
N ALA A 177 -3.55 -1.22 23.36
CA ALA A 177 -2.44 -1.72 22.54
C ALA A 177 -2.29 -3.25 22.64
N VAL A 178 -2.40 -3.82 23.85
CA VAL A 178 -2.23 -5.26 24.04
C VAL A 178 -3.30 -6.11 23.36
N ARG A 179 -4.46 -5.52 22.99
CA ARG A 179 -5.52 -6.21 22.24
C ARG A 179 -5.17 -6.46 20.77
N TYR A 180 -4.16 -5.75 20.28
CA TYR A 180 -3.70 -5.84 18.89
C TYR A 180 -2.35 -6.56 18.76
N ILE A 181 -1.96 -7.30 19.80
CA ILE A 181 -0.78 -8.15 19.82
C ILE A 181 -1.21 -9.60 19.54
N ASP A 182 -0.50 -10.26 18.64
CA ASP A 182 -0.63 -11.69 18.39
C ASP A 182 0.39 -12.44 19.24
N PHE A 183 -0.06 -12.98 20.36
CA PHE A 183 0.82 -13.68 21.30
C PHE A 183 1.22 -15.06 20.79
N PRO A 184 2.48 -15.49 21.03
CA PRO A 184 3.49 -14.81 21.83
C PRO A 184 4.20 -13.66 21.09
N LEU A 185 4.39 -12.52 21.77
CA LEU A 185 5.11 -11.37 21.25
C LEU A 185 6.62 -11.55 21.43
N ARG A 186 7.38 -11.41 20.35
CA ARG A 186 8.84 -11.29 20.41
C ARG A 186 9.25 -9.83 20.60
N VAL A 187 10.09 -9.57 21.59
CA VAL A 187 10.70 -8.24 21.80
C VAL A 187 12.20 -8.38 21.64
N ASN A 188 12.79 -7.66 20.68
CA ASN A 188 14.23 -7.63 20.47
C ASN A 188 14.82 -6.29 20.94
N GLN A 189 15.96 -6.35 21.61
CA GLN A 189 16.71 -5.19 22.08
C GLN A 189 18.20 -5.53 22.16
N ASN A 190 19.07 -4.71 21.58
CA ASN A 190 20.53 -4.91 21.62
C ASN A 190 20.97 -6.33 21.19
N GLY A 191 20.36 -6.86 20.11
CA GLY A 191 20.64 -8.21 19.59
C GLY A 191 20.08 -9.37 20.43
N LYS A 192 19.43 -9.10 21.57
CA LYS A 192 18.81 -10.11 22.42
C LYS A 192 17.30 -10.11 22.22
N GLY A 193 16.73 -11.29 22.04
CA GLY A 193 15.28 -11.50 21.94
C GLY A 193 14.73 -12.06 23.25
N ARG A 194 13.57 -11.56 23.68
CA ARG A 194 12.73 -12.19 24.70
C ARG A 194 11.31 -12.35 24.19
N THR A 195 10.59 -13.32 24.76
CA THR A 195 9.22 -13.63 24.37
C THR A 195 8.28 -13.34 25.52
N LEU A 196 7.24 -12.56 25.24
CA LEU A 196 6.15 -12.26 26.16
C LEU A 196 4.92 -13.04 25.69
N ARG A 197 4.34 -13.85 26.56
CA ARG A 197 3.24 -14.78 26.23
C ARG A 197 1.86 -14.20 26.51
N THR A 198 1.78 -13.14 27.32
CA THR A 198 0.49 -12.60 27.77
C THR A 198 0.45 -11.07 27.75
N ALA A 199 -0.77 -10.53 27.70
CA ALA A 199 -1.03 -9.10 27.83
C ALA A 199 -0.55 -8.52 29.18
N ALA A 200 -0.61 -9.33 30.25
CA ALA A 200 -0.12 -8.94 31.57
C ALA A 200 1.39 -8.74 31.58
N GLU A 201 2.15 -9.64 30.93
CA GLU A 201 3.61 -9.52 30.80
C GLU A 201 4.01 -8.26 30.00
N VAL A 202 3.29 -7.96 28.91
CA VAL A 202 3.52 -6.73 28.13
C VAL A 202 3.21 -5.48 28.96
N SER A 203 2.07 -5.48 29.65
CA SER A 203 1.68 -4.35 30.51
C SER A 203 2.67 -4.09 31.64
N ALA A 204 3.20 -5.16 32.26
CA ALA A 204 4.21 -5.08 33.31
C ALA A 204 5.57 -4.56 32.81
N GLN A 205 5.90 -4.81 31.54
CA GLN A 205 7.14 -4.38 30.89
C GLN A 205 6.96 -3.18 29.96
N TRP A 206 5.82 -2.48 30.03
CA TRP A 206 5.44 -1.47 29.04
C TRP A 206 6.54 -0.43 28.80
N ASP A 207 7.04 0.18 29.87
CA ASP A 207 8.05 1.24 29.79
C ASP A 207 9.45 0.72 29.37
N LEU A 208 9.68 -0.59 29.50
CA LEU A 208 10.88 -1.26 29.00
C LEU A 208 10.78 -1.64 27.51
N ILE A 209 9.57 -1.70 26.95
CA ILE A 209 9.31 -2.02 25.53
C ILE A 209 9.17 -0.74 24.73
N PHE A 210 8.31 0.16 25.20
CA PHE A 210 7.99 1.43 24.57
C PHE A 210 8.79 2.56 25.20
N THR A 211 10.11 2.41 25.13
CA THR A 211 11.07 3.46 25.53
C THR A 211 10.85 4.73 24.71
N PRO A 212 11.35 5.91 25.15
CA PRO A 212 11.25 7.14 24.35
C PRO A 212 11.77 6.98 22.92
N ALA A 213 12.91 6.31 22.74
CA ALA A 213 13.48 6.03 21.42
C ALA A 213 12.57 5.13 20.56
N CYS A 214 11.93 4.12 21.17
CA CYS A 214 10.95 3.27 20.51
C CYS A 214 9.72 4.09 20.08
N ILE A 215 9.18 4.92 20.97
CA ILE A 215 8.06 5.83 20.66
C ILE A 215 8.42 6.80 19.53
N ASP A 216 9.63 7.34 19.51
CA ASP A 216 10.08 8.20 18.43
C ASP A 216 10.20 7.45 17.09
N ALA A 217 10.65 6.20 17.10
CA ALA A 217 10.62 5.34 15.91
C ALA A 217 9.17 5.07 15.44
N PHE A 218 8.21 4.87 16.36
CA PHE A 218 6.80 4.82 16.02
C PHE A 218 6.32 6.13 15.39
N LYS A 219 6.60 7.31 15.98
CA LYS A 219 6.20 8.60 15.37
C LYS A 219 6.74 8.80 13.94
N GLN A 220 7.86 8.16 13.61
CA GLN A 220 8.43 8.19 12.26
C GLN A 220 7.86 7.13 11.31
N ALA A 221 7.13 6.14 11.80
CA ALA A 221 6.51 5.13 10.97
C ALA A 221 5.24 5.64 10.27
N MET A 222 4.83 4.96 9.20
CA MET A 222 3.55 5.18 8.53
C MET A 222 2.84 3.83 8.42
N PRO A 223 1.73 3.61 9.16
CA PRO A 223 0.99 2.35 9.14
C PRO A 223 0.06 2.25 7.92
N HIS A 224 0.66 2.38 6.73
CA HIS A 224 0.02 2.32 5.43
C HIS A 224 1.09 1.99 4.36
N ASP A 225 0.76 1.18 3.36
CA ASP A 225 1.71 0.66 2.35
C ASP A 225 2.97 0.02 2.97
N MET A 226 2.77 -0.78 4.02
CA MET A 226 3.87 -1.37 4.79
C MET A 226 4.59 -2.45 3.99
N PHE A 227 5.93 -2.50 4.10
CA PHE A 227 6.72 -3.56 3.46
C PHE A 227 6.29 -4.94 3.95
N VAL A 228 6.13 -5.88 3.03
CA VAL A 228 5.75 -7.26 3.34
C VAL A 228 6.92 -8.20 3.08
N HIS A 229 7.24 -9.02 4.08
CA HIS A 229 8.24 -10.08 3.94
C HIS A 229 7.90 -11.26 4.86
N ASN A 230 8.10 -12.48 4.36
CA ASN A 230 7.85 -13.73 5.10
C ASN A 230 6.49 -13.78 5.84
N GLY A 231 5.44 -13.29 5.18
CA GLY A 231 4.08 -13.29 5.73
C GLY A 231 3.84 -12.27 6.86
N GLN A 232 4.70 -11.25 6.98
CA GLN A 232 4.56 -10.18 7.95
C GLN A 232 4.68 -8.81 7.27
N ALA A 233 3.88 -7.84 7.74
CA ALA A 233 3.98 -6.45 7.36
C ALA A 233 4.86 -5.67 8.36
N MET A 234 5.81 -4.90 7.85
CA MET A 234 6.78 -4.13 8.62
C MET A 234 6.32 -2.68 8.79
N LEU A 235 6.20 -2.25 10.04
CA LEU A 235 5.92 -0.86 10.38
C LEU A 235 7.23 -0.09 10.57
N GLY A 236 7.34 1.07 9.91
CA GLY A 236 8.53 1.92 9.95
C GLY A 236 9.77 1.17 9.45
N ASN A 237 10.93 1.47 10.03
CA ASN A 237 12.18 0.76 9.72
C ASN A 237 12.33 -0.52 10.55
N GLY A 238 11.24 -1.30 10.64
CA GLY A 238 11.22 -2.54 11.41
C GLY A 238 10.95 -2.38 12.90
N VAL A 239 10.43 -1.23 13.36
CA VAL A 239 10.11 -1.05 14.80
C VAL A 239 9.06 -2.06 15.27
N ALA A 240 8.15 -2.48 14.39
CA ALA A 240 7.23 -3.57 14.64
C ALA A 240 6.94 -4.39 13.38
N TRP A 241 6.62 -5.66 13.56
CA TRP A 241 6.17 -6.58 12.51
C TRP A 241 4.83 -7.19 12.86
N PHE A 242 3.91 -7.20 11.89
CA PHE A 242 2.53 -7.62 12.05
C PHE A 242 2.26 -8.86 11.20
N GLY A 243 1.74 -9.90 11.83
CA GLY A 243 1.13 -11.04 11.14
C GLY A 243 -0.37 -10.82 10.94
N ALA A 244 -1.06 -11.87 10.52
CA ALA A 244 -2.50 -11.85 10.25
C ALA A 244 -3.37 -11.35 11.43
N LYS A 245 -2.93 -11.55 12.68
CA LYS A 245 -3.75 -11.29 13.87
C LYS A 245 -3.32 -10.06 14.69
N GLY A 246 -2.15 -9.49 14.42
CA GLY A 246 -1.60 -8.39 15.22
C GLY A 246 -0.08 -8.31 15.21
N ALA A 247 0.46 -7.46 16.09
CA ALA A 247 1.89 -7.31 16.29
C ALA A 247 2.50 -8.61 16.84
N GLN A 248 3.54 -9.12 16.17
CA GLN A 248 4.25 -10.35 16.55
C GLN A 248 5.70 -10.07 16.96
N VAL A 249 6.27 -8.95 16.50
CA VAL A 249 7.63 -8.52 16.86
C VAL A 249 7.64 -7.03 17.15
N ILE A 250 8.34 -6.63 18.22
CA ILE A 250 8.76 -5.25 18.46
C ILE A 250 10.30 -5.23 18.55
N ASN A 251 10.92 -4.36 17.77
CA ASN A 251 12.36 -4.10 17.83
C ASN A 251 12.58 -2.75 18.51
N ILE A 252 13.17 -2.80 19.70
CA ILE A 252 13.53 -1.62 20.47
C ILE A 252 14.86 -1.10 19.92
N PRO A 253 14.93 0.14 19.42
CA PRO A 253 16.16 0.76 18.95
C PRO A 253 17.25 0.83 20.02
#